data_AF-A0A1Z9GZW0-F1
#
_entry.id   AF-A0A1Z9GZW0-F1
#
_cell.length_a   1.000
_cell.length_b   1.000
_cell.length_c   1.000
_cell.angle_alpha   90.00
_cell.angle_beta   90.00
_cell.angle_gamma   90.00
#
_symmetry.space_group_name_H-M   'P 1'
#
loop_
_entity.id
_entity.type
_entity.pdbx_description
1 polymer ?
#
loop_
_entity_poly.entity_id
_entity_poly.type
_entity_poly.pdbx_seq_one_letter_code
_entity_poly.pdbx_strand_id
1 'polypeptide(L)'
;MKWEDKNFYQNCYAIPMDDLVQVWIETFHPFGVILVIWDAKNHFSLLNKCGILVKEVEAYNNKVVTVELPSVMDAYEVMDNIQNEGYSPFMQVYDSGKLLSDNIGPVV
;
A
#
# COMPACT_ATOMS: atom_id res chain seq x y z
N MET A 1 -30.45 -26.10 15.66
CA MET A 1 -29.07 -26.59 15.83
C MET A 1 -28.26 -25.42 16.35
N LYS A 2 -27.79 -25.47 17.60
CA LYS A 2 -27.00 -24.38 18.18
C LYS A 2 -25.58 -24.49 17.62
N TRP A 3 -24.85 -23.37 17.48
CA TRP A 3 -23.47 -23.39 16.98
C TRP A 3 -22.55 -24.25 17.87
N GLU A 4 -22.94 -24.41 19.14
CA GLU A 4 -22.37 -25.28 20.18
C GLU A 4 -22.38 -26.77 19.79
N ASP A 5 -23.28 -27.22 18.90
CA ASP A 5 -23.45 -28.63 18.53
C ASP A 5 -22.50 -29.09 17.40
N LYS A 6 -21.59 -28.23 16.93
CA LYS A 6 -20.70 -28.53 15.80
C LYS A 6 -19.29 -28.87 16.28
N ASN A 7 -18.95 -30.17 16.25
CA ASN A 7 -17.56 -30.64 16.30
C ASN A 7 -16.87 -30.33 14.95
N PHE A 8 -16.56 -29.05 14.72
CA PHE A 8 -15.89 -28.60 13.51
C PHE A 8 -14.47 -28.14 13.84
N TYR A 9 -13.50 -29.03 13.69
CA TYR A 9 -12.09 -28.67 13.75
C TYR A 9 -11.72 -27.94 12.46
N GLN A 10 -11.50 -26.63 12.55
CA GLN A 10 -11.03 -25.81 11.42
C GLN A 10 -9.62 -25.30 11.71
N ASN A 11 -8.77 -25.33 10.69
CA ASN A 11 -7.51 -24.61 10.72
C ASN A 11 -7.78 -23.17 10.30
N CYS A 12 -7.58 -22.23 11.22
CA CYS A 12 -7.66 -20.80 10.95
C CYS A 12 -6.25 -20.27 10.70
N TYR A 13 -6.11 -19.40 9.71
CA TYR A 13 -4.88 -18.68 9.43
C TYR A 13 -5.18 -17.19 9.39
N ALA A 14 -4.29 -16.39 9.97
CA ALA A 14 -4.30 -14.95 9.84
C ALA A 14 -3.07 -14.56 9.03
N ILE A 15 -3.27 -13.71 8.02
CA ILE A 15 -2.19 -13.21 7.17
C ILE A 15 -2.15 -11.69 7.32
N PRO A 16 -1.02 -11.11 7.76
CA PRO A 16 -0.82 -9.66 7.77
C PRO A 16 -0.94 -9.10 6.35
N MET A 17 -1.58 -7.93 6.21
CA MET A 17 -1.63 -7.26 4.91
C MET A 17 -0.24 -6.82 4.44
N ASP A 18 0.65 -6.46 5.37
CA ASP A 18 2.02 -6.07 5.07
C ASP A 18 2.79 -7.20 4.39
N ASP A 19 2.61 -8.45 4.86
CA ASP A 19 3.20 -9.64 4.22
C ASP A 19 2.67 -9.83 2.80
N LEU A 20 1.37 -9.61 2.58
CA LEU A 20 0.77 -9.71 1.24
C LEU A 20 1.29 -8.62 0.30
N VAL A 21 1.48 -7.39 0.80
CA VAL A 21 2.07 -6.29 0.04
C VAL A 21 3.53 -6.60 -0.30
N GLN A 22 4.30 -7.12 0.66
CA GLN A 22 5.68 -7.51 0.40
C GLN A 22 5.77 -8.61 -0.65
N VAL A 23 4.94 -9.66 -0.55
CA VAL A 23 4.87 -10.73 -1.55
C VAL A 23 4.48 -10.17 -2.92
N TRP A 24 3.51 -9.25 -2.99
CA TRP A 24 3.13 -8.58 -4.24
C TRP A 24 4.33 -7.86 -4.87
N ILE A 25 5.06 -7.05 -4.10
CA ILE A 25 6.18 -6.27 -4.62
C ILE A 25 7.35 -7.18 -5.03
N GLU A 26 7.74 -8.13 -4.19
CA GLU A 26 8.83 -9.07 -4.50
C GLU A 26 8.50 -9.96 -5.71
N THR A 27 7.22 -10.27 -5.95
CA THR A 27 6.79 -11.11 -7.07
C THR A 27 6.68 -10.32 -8.38
N PHE A 28 6.05 -9.13 -8.35
CA PHE A 28 5.65 -8.42 -9.56
C PHE A 28 6.53 -7.22 -9.90
N HIS A 29 7.22 -6.64 -8.91
CA HIS A 29 8.09 -5.48 -9.10
C HIS A 29 9.48 -5.68 -8.47
N PRO A 30 10.18 -6.78 -8.77
CA PRO A 30 11.43 -7.15 -8.09
C PRO A 30 12.61 -6.20 -8.34
N PHE A 31 12.52 -5.32 -9.34
CA PHE A 31 13.57 -4.37 -9.72
C PHE A 31 13.08 -2.92 -9.79
N GLY A 32 11.81 -2.68 -9.47
CA GLY A 32 11.19 -1.36 -9.56
C GLY A 32 11.30 -0.59 -8.24
N VAL A 33 11.03 0.72 -8.33
CA VAL A 33 10.78 1.56 -7.15
C VAL A 33 9.27 1.69 -7.00
N ILE A 34 8.74 1.23 -5.86
CA ILE A 34 7.31 1.19 -5.60
C ILE A 34 6.98 2.07 -4.40
N LEU A 35 6.09 3.05 -4.61
CA LEU A 35 5.42 3.77 -3.54
C LEU A 35 4.09 3.06 -3.23
N VAL A 36 3.96 2.59 -2.01
CA VAL A 36 2.72 2.01 -1.47
C VAL A 36 1.97 3.10 -0.72
N ILE A 37 0.69 3.29 -1.04
CA ILE A 37 -0.19 4.27 -0.42
C ILE A 37 -1.38 3.54 0.18
N TRP A 38 -1.48 3.58 1.50
CA TRP A 38 -2.54 2.92 2.23
C TRP A 38 -3.79 3.79 2.33
N ASP A 39 -4.95 3.13 2.43
CA ASP A 39 -6.29 3.71 2.53
C ASP A 39 -6.69 4.62 1.35
N ALA A 40 -6.14 4.38 0.15
CA ALA A 40 -6.33 5.22 -1.02
C ALA A 40 -7.79 5.56 -1.38
N LYS A 41 -8.75 4.71 -0.98
CA LYS A 41 -10.19 4.92 -1.20
C LYS A 41 -10.68 6.25 -0.64
N ASN A 42 -10.22 6.63 0.55
CA ASN A 42 -10.66 7.86 1.19
C ASN A 42 -10.04 9.11 0.54
N HIS A 43 -9.18 8.94 -0.48
CA HIS A 43 -8.24 9.97 -0.91
C HIS A 43 -8.04 10.09 -2.43
N PHE A 44 -8.91 9.48 -3.26
CA PHE A 44 -8.82 9.54 -4.73
C PHE A 44 -8.71 10.94 -5.32
N SER A 45 -9.52 11.88 -4.82
CA SER A 45 -9.55 13.24 -5.35
C SER A 45 -8.21 13.96 -5.15
N LEU A 46 -7.51 13.63 -4.07
CA LEU A 46 -6.21 14.20 -3.74
C LEU A 46 -5.06 13.48 -4.46
N LEU A 47 -5.13 12.15 -4.56
CA LEU A 47 -4.17 11.38 -5.36
C LEU A 47 -4.16 11.83 -6.82
N ASN A 48 -5.33 12.05 -7.42
CA ASN A 48 -5.43 12.60 -8.78
C ASN A 48 -4.85 14.01 -8.90
N LYS A 49 -4.99 14.88 -7.88
CA LYS A 49 -4.35 16.20 -7.86
C LYS A 49 -2.82 16.11 -7.83
N CYS A 50 -2.29 15.09 -7.14
CA CYS A 50 -0.86 14.81 -7.08
C CYS A 50 -0.34 14.08 -8.33
N GLY A 51 -1.16 13.92 -9.38
CA GLY A 51 -0.77 13.26 -10.63
C GLY A 51 -0.89 11.72 -10.60
N ILE A 52 -1.40 11.13 -9.51
CA ILE A 52 -1.61 9.68 -9.38
C ILE A 52 -2.98 9.35 -9.98
N LEU A 53 -2.97 8.91 -11.24
CA LEU A 53 -4.16 8.57 -12.01
C LEU A 53 -4.63 7.16 -11.68
N VAL A 54 -5.45 7.02 -10.65
CA VAL A 54 -6.12 5.75 -10.31
C VAL A 54 -7.58 5.82 -10.72
N LYS A 55 -8.06 4.82 -11.48
CA LYS A 55 -9.49 4.77 -11.82
C LYS A 55 -10.28 4.41 -10.56
N GLU A 56 -11.30 5.20 -10.28
CA GLU A 56 -12.16 5.03 -9.10
C GLU A 56 -12.78 3.62 -9.02
N VAL A 57 -13.11 3.01 -10.16
CA VAL A 57 -13.63 1.63 -10.26
C VAL A 57 -12.58 0.60 -9.85
N GLU A 58 -11.32 0.81 -10.22
CA GLU A 58 -10.23 -0.12 -9.90
C GLU A 58 -9.91 -0.11 -8.41
N ALA A 59 -10.24 0.97 -7.71
CA ALA A 59 -9.82 1.16 -6.33
C ALA A 59 -10.99 1.33 -5.33
N TYR A 60 -12.23 1.15 -5.79
CA TYR A 60 -13.45 1.08 -4.98
C TYR A 60 -13.38 0.08 -3.79
N ASN A 61 -12.62 -1.01 -3.97
CA ASN A 61 -12.35 -2.04 -2.96
C ASN A 61 -10.87 -2.09 -2.51
N ASN A 62 -10.00 -1.23 -3.04
CA ASN A 62 -8.56 -1.32 -2.75
C ASN A 62 -8.23 -0.50 -1.51
N LYS A 63 -7.73 -1.20 -0.49
CA LYS A 63 -7.15 -0.59 0.72
C LYS A 63 -5.74 -0.05 0.49
N VAL A 64 -5.12 -0.39 -0.64
CA VAL A 64 -3.72 -0.06 -0.95
C VAL A 64 -3.62 0.25 -2.45
N VAL A 65 -2.90 1.32 -2.78
CA VAL A 65 -2.47 1.64 -4.15
C VAL A 65 -0.96 1.49 -4.21
N THR A 66 -0.45 0.88 -5.27
CA THR A 66 0.98 0.82 -5.56
C THR A 66 1.27 1.65 -6.80
N VAL A 67 2.30 2.49 -6.73
CA VAL A 67 2.73 3.37 -7.81
C VAL A 67 4.17 3.04 -8.13
N GLU A 68 4.43 2.62 -9.36
CA GLU A 68 5.79 2.40 -9.85
C GLU A 68 6.37 3.73 -10.35
N LEU A 69 7.57 4.05 -9.87
CA LEU A 69 8.22 5.33 -10.12
C LEU A 69 9.64 5.11 -10.70
N PRO A 70 10.18 6.08 -11.47
CA PRO A 70 11.49 5.90 -12.12
C PRO A 70 12.65 5.84 -11.14
N SER A 71 12.55 6.52 -10.00
CA SER A 71 13.59 6.56 -8.98
C SER A 71 13.04 6.71 -7.57
N VAL A 72 13.89 6.38 -6.59
CA VAL A 72 13.61 6.59 -5.16
C VAL A 72 13.38 8.07 -4.84
N MET A 73 14.05 8.99 -5.54
CA MET A 73 13.85 10.43 -5.36
C MET A 73 12.45 10.87 -5.81
N ASP A 74 11.96 10.32 -6.93
CA ASP A 74 10.60 10.60 -7.40
C ASP A 74 9.55 10.08 -6.39
N ALA A 75 9.82 8.93 -5.74
CA ALA A 75 8.96 8.40 -4.68
C ALA A 75 8.88 9.32 -3.46
N TYR A 76 10.03 9.86 -3.02
CA TYR A 76 10.05 10.86 -1.95
C TYR A 76 9.36 12.16 -2.36
N GLU A 77 9.56 12.64 -3.58
CA GLU A 77 8.89 13.85 -4.07
C GLU A 77 7.36 13.70 -4.10
N VAL A 78 6.86 12.56 -4.61
CA VAL A 78 5.42 12.26 -4.60
C VAL A 78 4.89 12.21 -3.17
N MET A 79 5.62 11.56 -2.26
CA MET A 79 5.26 11.47 -0.85
C MET A 79 5.18 12.85 -0.18
N ASP A 80 6.16 13.72 -0.41
CA ASP A 80 6.19 15.10 0.10
C ASP A 80 5.04 15.93 -0.48
N ASN A 81 4.76 15.79 -1.78
CA ASN A 81 3.65 16.49 -2.45
C ASN A 81 2.30 16.11 -1.83
N ILE A 82 2.09 14.82 -1.57
CA ILE A 82 0.88 14.32 -0.90
C ILE A 82 0.77 14.91 0.51
N GLN A 83 1.87 14.96 1.27
CA GLN A 83 1.91 15.54 2.61
C GLN A 83 1.64 17.03 2.64
N ASN A 84 2.23 17.78 1.70
CA ASN A 84 2.08 19.23 1.58
C ASN A 84 0.65 19.66 1.20
N GLU A 85 -0.10 18.80 0.51
CA GLU A 85 -1.55 19.00 0.26
C GLU A 85 -2.42 18.81 1.53
N GLY A 86 -1.78 18.60 2.69
CA GLY A 86 -2.45 18.47 3.99
C GLY A 86 -2.92 17.06 4.30
N TYR A 87 -2.33 16.06 3.64
CA TYR A 87 -2.78 14.67 3.73
C TYR A 87 -1.68 13.73 4.21
N SER A 88 -2.01 12.87 5.16
CA SER A 88 -1.04 11.96 5.79
C SER A 88 -1.51 10.51 5.73
N PRO A 89 -1.60 9.89 4.52
CA PRO A 89 -1.72 8.44 4.41
C PRO A 89 -0.54 7.79 5.09
N PHE A 90 -0.67 6.54 5.50
CA PHE A 90 0.52 5.72 5.66
C PHE A 90 1.10 5.42 4.26
N MET A 91 2.38 5.69 4.08
CA MET A 91 3.09 5.49 2.81
C MET A 91 4.41 4.76 3.05
N GLN A 92 4.75 3.87 2.13
CA GLN A 92 5.99 3.07 2.18
C GLN A 92 6.71 3.12 0.83
N VAL A 93 8.02 3.27 0.86
CA VAL A 93 8.88 3.26 -0.32
C VAL A 93 9.63 1.95 -0.37
N TYR A 94 9.51 1.25 -1.49
CA TYR A 94 10.26 0.04 -1.79
C TYR A 94 11.22 0.28 -2.96
N ASP A 95 12.38 -0.36 -2.91
CA ASP A 95 13.32 -0.46 -4.02
C ASP A 95 13.77 -1.91 -4.15
N SER A 96 13.69 -2.45 -5.37
CA SER A 96 14.20 -3.77 -5.70
C SER A 96 13.65 -4.87 -4.77
N GLY A 97 12.34 -4.81 -4.49
CA GLY A 97 11.64 -5.76 -3.63
C GLY A 97 11.85 -5.54 -2.12
N LYS A 98 12.58 -4.51 -1.69
CA LYS A 98 12.88 -4.25 -0.27
C LYS A 98 12.28 -2.94 0.20
N LEU A 99 11.68 -2.96 1.39
CA LEU A 99 11.19 -1.77 2.07
C LEU A 99 12.40 -0.89 2.44
N LEU A 100 12.41 0.35 1.96
CA LEU A 100 13.44 1.33 2.29
C LEU A 100 13.03 2.20 3.48
N SER A 101 11.81 2.72 3.45
CA SER A 101 11.32 3.66 4.45
C SER A 101 9.80 3.74 4.47
N ASP A 102 9.27 4.32 5.54
CA ASP A 102 7.89 4.79 5.60
C ASP A 102 7.84 6.25 6.06
N ASN A 103 6.63 6.82 6.04
CA ASN A 103 6.41 8.23 6.40
C ASN A 103 6.04 8.46 7.87
N ILE A 104 6.17 7.44 8.72
CA ILE A 104 6.02 7.50 10.19
C ILE A 104 7.41 7.62 10.84
N GLY A 105 8.46 7.17 10.17
CA GLY A 105 9.86 7.35 10.55
C GLY A 105 10.77 6.32 9.84
N PRO A 106 12.08 6.33 10.08
CA PRO A 106 12.94 5.26 9.60
C PRO A 106 12.52 3.92 10.22
N VAL A 107 12.32 2.89 9.39
CA VAL A 107 12.14 1.50 9.83
C VAL A 107 13.50 1.04 10.36
N VAL A 108 13.61 0.88 11.68
CA VAL A 108 14.84 0.38 12.35
C VAL A 108 14.88 -1.13 12.31
#